data_AF-A0A7C4X362-F1
#
_entry.id   AF-A0A7C4X362-F1
#
_cell.length_a   1.000
_cell.length_b   1.000
_cell.length_c   1.000
_cell.angle_alpha   90.00
_cell.angle_beta   90.00
_cell.angle_gamma   90.00
#
_symmetry.space_group_name_H-M   'P 1'
#
loop_
_entity.id
_entity.type
_entity.pdbx_description
1 polymer ?
#
loop_
_entity_poly.entity_id
_entity_poly.type
_entity_poly.pdbx_seq_one_letter_code
_entity_poly.pdbx_strand_id
1 'polypeptide(L)'
;MAVTINNRANDPITIRMNFNDEFRFSRSRRIAAIAIFAAVAAVIRLQSKVLSLPFPLMPALKLEIWEIPVALGLLLYGPSVGFSAGVVVLGIGLMVASNPTGQVYNFIAFSSMLIGVVLANKIYSRSRRFSLRGSVLTSTIGGILVRVAVMVPLMLVLLPLPPPLGFNLPLWSNPVLLRSWVVALVLFNSLVAAYTIPLSYLIEEALVKRLTPLTWIRLPLLRLQAVGSKEDRE
;
A
#
# COMPACT_ATOMS: atom_id res chain seq x y z
N MET A 1 14.74 -22.49 14.86
CA MET A 1 13.91 -23.30 15.77
C MET A 1 13.94 -24.71 15.24
N ALA A 2 14.48 -25.67 15.99
CA ALA A 2 14.47 -27.08 15.59
C ALA A 2 13.17 -27.70 16.10
N VAL A 3 12.40 -28.31 15.21
CA VAL A 3 11.25 -29.12 15.60
C VAL A 3 11.69 -30.57 15.50
N THR A 4 11.79 -31.24 16.64
CA THR A 4 12.11 -32.66 16.71
C THR A 4 10.78 -33.42 16.62
N ILE A 5 10.58 -34.17 15.53
CA ILE A 5 9.44 -35.07 15.40
C ILE A 5 9.93 -36.45 15.79
N ASN A 6 9.47 -36.97 16.93
CA ASN A 6 9.78 -38.34 17.31
C ASN A 6 8.98 -39.28 16.41
N ASN A 7 9.69 -40.00 15.53
CA ASN A 7 9.13 -41.12 14.80
C ASN A 7 9.18 -42.38 15.69
N ARG A 8 8.30 -43.36 15.46
CA ARG A 8 8.29 -44.65 16.18
C ARG A 8 9.54 -45.50 15.93
N ALA A 9 10.35 -45.16 14.94
CA ALA A 9 11.71 -45.66 14.80
C ALA A 9 12.65 -44.70 15.54
N ASN A 10 13.49 -45.23 16.43
CA ASN A 10 14.39 -44.53 17.37
C ASN A 10 15.42 -43.55 16.79
N ASP A 11 15.25 -43.10 15.54
CA ASP A 11 16.09 -42.10 14.89
C ASP A 11 15.34 -40.75 14.84
N PRO A 12 15.66 -39.80 15.72
CA PRO A 12 15.06 -38.47 15.67
C PRO A 12 15.53 -37.73 14.41
N ILE A 13 14.63 -37.58 13.43
CA ILE A 13 14.87 -36.72 12.27
C ILE A 13 14.89 -35.27 12.75
N THR A 14 16.08 -34.70 12.84
CA THR A 14 16.29 -33.30 13.20
C THR A 14 16.18 -32.45 11.93
N ILE A 15 14.98 -31.92 11.65
CA ILE A 15 14.80 -30.92 10.60
C ILE A 15 15.34 -29.59 11.13
N ARG A 16 16.61 -29.29 10.83
CA ARG A 16 17.17 -27.96 11.04
C ARG A 16 16.55 -26.99 10.03
N MET A 17 15.46 -26.35 10.42
CA MET A 17 14.99 -25.15 9.71
C MET A 17 15.99 -24.02 9.98
N ASN A 18 16.79 -23.73 8.95
CA ASN A 18 17.70 -22.60 8.96
C ASN A 18 16.85 -21.32 8.99
N PHE A 19 16.98 -20.51 10.04
CA PHE A 19 16.21 -19.27 10.17
C PHE A 19 16.56 -18.24 9.10
N ASN A 20 17.66 -18.46 8.37
CA ASN A 20 18.07 -17.68 7.22
C ASN A 20 17.32 -18.04 5.92
N ASP A 21 16.49 -19.09 5.92
CA ASP A 21 15.47 -19.28 4.90
C ASP A 21 14.33 -18.29 5.19
N GLU A 22 14.61 -16.99 4.99
CA GLU A 22 13.57 -16.07 4.58
C GLU A 22 12.78 -16.80 3.50
N PHE A 23 11.50 -17.06 3.73
CA PHE A 23 10.58 -17.63 2.75
C PHE A 23 10.49 -16.67 1.55
N ARG A 24 11.55 -16.59 0.74
CA ARG A 24 11.58 -15.84 -0.51
C ARG A 24 10.65 -16.62 -1.40
N PHE A 25 9.47 -16.04 -1.66
CA PHE A 25 8.56 -16.63 -2.63
C PHE A 25 9.33 -16.89 -3.92
N SER A 26 9.06 -18.04 -4.56
CA SER A 26 9.63 -18.31 -5.87
C SER A 26 9.33 -17.14 -6.81
N ARG A 27 10.24 -16.84 -7.74
CA ARG A 27 10.07 -15.74 -8.69
C ARG A 27 8.70 -15.84 -9.39
N SER A 28 8.30 -17.05 -9.76
CA SER A 28 7.00 -17.33 -10.38
C SER A 28 5.82 -16.95 -9.48
N ARG A 29 5.86 -17.30 -8.19
CA ARG A 29 4.79 -16.92 -7.24
C ARG A 29 4.71 -15.41 -7.05
N ARG A 30 5.85 -14.72 -7.02
CA ARG A 30 5.89 -13.25 -6.92
C ARG A 30 5.31 -12.58 -8.15
N ILE A 31 5.66 -13.05 -9.36
CA ILE A 31 5.11 -12.54 -10.62
C ILE A 31 3.60 -12.79 -10.68
N ALA A 32 3.14 -13.99 -10.29
CA ALA A 32 1.71 -14.31 -10.24
C ALA A 32 0.95 -13.40 -9.26
N ALA A 33 1.50 -13.14 -8.08
CA ALA A 33 0.90 -12.21 -7.12
C ALA A 33 0.80 -10.79 -7.68
N ILE A 34 1.88 -10.29 -8.30
CA ILE A 34 1.89 -8.98 -8.97
C ILE A 34 0.79 -8.93 -10.03
N ALA A 35 0.70 -9.94 -10.89
CA ALA A 35 -0.30 -10.00 -11.96
C ALA A 35 -1.74 -10.02 -11.42
N ILE A 36 -2.03 -10.82 -10.39
CA ILE A 36 -3.37 -10.92 -9.81
C ILE A 36 -3.79 -9.60 -9.15
N PHE A 37 -2.96 -9.03 -8.27
CA PHE A 37 -3.33 -7.79 -7.59
C PHE A 37 -3.42 -6.60 -8.55
N ALA A 38 -2.52 -6.53 -9.54
CA ALA A 38 -2.59 -5.52 -10.59
C ALA A 38 -3.84 -5.68 -11.46
N ALA A 39 -4.20 -6.91 -11.85
CA ALA A 39 -5.39 -7.17 -12.66
C ALA A 39 -6.67 -6.77 -11.91
N VAL A 40 -6.82 -7.16 -10.64
CA VAL A 40 -7.99 -6.80 -9.83
C VAL A 40 -8.07 -5.28 -9.67
N ALA A 41 -6.95 -4.61 -9.34
CA ALA A 41 -6.91 -3.16 -9.22
C ALA A 41 -7.22 -2.45 -10.55
N ALA A 42 -6.68 -2.94 -11.67
CA ALA A 42 -6.94 -2.39 -12.99
C ALA A 42 -8.41 -2.53 -13.38
N VAL A 43 -9.04 -3.69 -13.14
CA VAL A 43 -10.47 -3.89 -13.40
C VAL A 43 -11.32 -2.91 -12.60
N ILE A 44 -11.06 -2.77 -11.29
CA ILE A 44 -11.76 -1.80 -10.43
C ILE A 44 -11.58 -0.38 -10.96
N ARG A 45 -10.35 -0.02 -11.37
CA ARG A 45 -10.03 1.30 -11.91
C ARG A 45 -10.74 1.57 -13.24
N LEU A 46 -10.82 0.59 -14.13
CA LEU A 46 -11.55 0.75 -15.40
C LEU A 46 -13.06 0.94 -15.18
N GLN A 47 -13.60 0.42 -14.07
CA GLN A 47 -14.96 0.65 -13.62
C GLN A 47 -15.13 1.98 -12.84
N SER A 48 -14.13 2.86 -12.83
CA SER A 48 -14.14 4.14 -12.10
C SER A 48 -15.32 5.05 -12.50
N LYS A 49 -15.92 4.92 -13.70
CA LYS A 49 -17.16 5.65 -14.04
C LYS A 49 -18.34 5.35 -13.09
N VAL A 50 -18.40 4.14 -12.54
CA VAL A 50 -19.46 3.70 -11.61
C VAL A 50 -18.96 3.67 -10.16
N LEU A 51 -17.67 3.38 -9.98
CA LEU A 51 -17.06 3.16 -8.66
C LEU A 51 -16.27 4.36 -8.11
N SER A 52 -16.20 5.48 -8.84
CA SER A 52 -15.60 6.70 -8.32
C SER A 52 -16.64 7.67 -7.79
N LEU A 53 -16.36 8.20 -6.61
CA LEU A 53 -17.17 9.25 -5.99
C LEU A 53 -16.41 10.57 -6.11
N PRO A 54 -17.00 11.62 -6.71
CA PRO A 54 -16.39 12.93 -6.72
C PRO A 54 -16.29 13.45 -5.28
N PHE A 55 -15.16 14.06 -4.94
CA PHE A 55 -14.96 14.60 -3.60
C PHE A 55 -15.85 15.84 -3.38
N PRO A 56 -16.64 15.91 -2.29
CA PRO A 56 -17.65 16.96 -2.11
C PRO A 56 -17.11 18.40 -2.19
N LEU A 57 -15.91 18.64 -1.67
CA LEU A 57 -15.31 19.98 -1.68
C LEU A 57 -14.68 20.34 -3.04
N MET A 58 -14.32 19.34 -3.84
CA MET A 58 -13.60 19.54 -5.08
C MET A 58 -13.83 18.36 -6.04
N PRO A 59 -14.86 18.42 -6.91
CA PRO A 59 -15.25 17.29 -7.77
C PRO A 59 -14.18 16.80 -8.76
N ALA A 60 -13.15 17.62 -9.00
CA ALA A 60 -11.97 17.23 -9.78
C ALA A 60 -11.17 16.09 -9.11
N LEU A 61 -11.27 15.94 -7.78
CA LEU A 61 -10.67 14.86 -7.01
C LEU A 61 -11.65 13.69 -6.92
N LYS A 62 -11.21 12.49 -7.33
CA LYS A 62 -12.05 11.29 -7.35
C LYS A 62 -11.57 10.30 -6.29
N LEU A 63 -12.50 9.88 -5.44
CA LEU A 63 -12.26 8.78 -4.49
C LEU A 63 -12.38 7.47 -5.25
N GLU A 64 -11.31 6.67 -5.27
CA GLU A 64 -11.27 5.40 -5.99
C GLU A 64 -10.74 4.28 -5.10
N ILE A 65 -11.37 3.11 -5.17
CA ILE A 65 -11.06 1.96 -4.32
C ILE A 65 -10.01 0.99 -4.91
N TRP A 66 -9.44 1.31 -6.08
CA TRP A 66 -8.46 0.43 -6.76
C TRP A 66 -7.13 0.30 -6.00
N GLU A 67 -6.82 1.23 -5.09
CA GLU A 67 -5.60 1.20 -4.28
C GLU A 67 -5.59 0.02 -3.28
N ILE A 68 -6.78 -0.49 -2.88
CA ILE A 68 -6.94 -1.51 -1.85
C ILE A 68 -6.31 -2.87 -2.26
N PRO A 69 -6.59 -3.47 -3.43
CA PRO A 69 -5.93 -4.71 -3.84
C PRO A 69 -4.40 -4.60 -3.89
N VAL A 70 -3.87 -3.45 -4.33
CA VAL A 70 -2.42 -3.25 -4.45
C VAL A 70 -1.78 -3.10 -3.07
N ALA A 71 -2.41 -2.36 -2.16
CA ALA A 71 -1.99 -2.25 -0.77
C ALA A 71 -2.08 -3.62 -0.06
N LEU A 72 -3.10 -4.43 -0.32
CA LEU A 72 -3.20 -5.81 0.16
C LEU A 72 -2.04 -6.68 -0.37
N GLY A 73 -1.66 -6.52 -1.63
CA GLY A 73 -0.47 -7.17 -2.19
C GLY A 73 0.82 -6.81 -1.46
N LEU A 74 0.96 -5.55 -1.01
CA LEU A 74 2.05 -5.11 -0.15
C LEU A 74 2.02 -5.82 1.21
N LEU A 75 0.86 -5.91 1.86
CA LEU A 75 0.75 -6.54 3.18
C LEU A 75 1.06 -8.05 3.13
N LEU A 76 0.51 -8.76 2.13
CA LEU A 76 0.66 -10.20 2.01
C LEU A 76 2.03 -10.65 1.47
N TYR A 77 2.58 -9.93 0.49
CA TYR A 77 3.80 -10.34 -0.23
C TYR A 77 5.00 -9.41 -0.06
N GLY A 78 4.80 -8.25 0.59
CA GLY A 78 5.83 -7.25 0.86
C GLY A 78 5.86 -6.10 -0.15
N PRO A 79 6.67 -5.05 0.11
CA PRO A 79 6.68 -3.81 -0.67
C PRO A 79 6.91 -4.03 -2.16
N SER A 80 7.77 -4.99 -2.46
CA SER A 80 8.21 -5.34 -3.79
C SER A 80 7.10 -5.88 -4.71
N VAL A 81 5.98 -6.37 -4.15
CA VAL A 81 4.79 -6.75 -4.92
C VAL A 81 3.84 -5.57 -5.05
N GLY A 82 3.60 -4.82 -3.98
CA GLY A 82 2.73 -3.64 -4.00
C GLY A 82 3.20 -2.58 -5.01
N PHE A 83 4.47 -2.19 -4.99
CA PHE A 83 4.99 -1.19 -5.95
C PHE A 83 4.94 -1.71 -7.39
N SER A 84 5.37 -2.94 -7.64
CA SER A 84 5.34 -3.51 -9.00
C SER A 84 3.91 -3.63 -9.54
N ALA A 85 2.95 -4.04 -8.71
CA ALA A 85 1.55 -4.07 -9.10
C ALA A 85 1.01 -2.66 -9.38
N GLY A 86 1.39 -1.66 -8.58
CA GLY A 86 1.06 -0.26 -8.85
C GLY A 86 1.61 0.25 -10.19
N VAL A 87 2.84 -0.12 -10.55
CA VAL A 87 3.45 0.22 -11.86
C VAL A 87 2.67 -0.42 -13.01
N VAL A 88 2.25 -1.67 -12.87
CA VAL A 88 1.43 -2.34 -13.89
C VAL A 88 0.08 -1.63 -14.05
N VAL A 89 -0.58 -1.26 -12.93
CA VAL A 89 -1.83 -0.50 -12.97
C VAL A 89 -1.65 0.86 -13.63
N LEU A 90 -0.54 1.57 -13.35
CA LEU A 90 -0.20 2.81 -14.05
C LEU A 90 -0.04 2.56 -15.56
N GLY A 91 0.71 1.55 -15.96
CA GLY A 91 0.94 1.22 -17.37
C GLY A 91 -0.38 0.95 -18.12
N ILE A 92 -1.26 0.13 -17.55
CA ILE A 92 -2.60 -0.12 -18.10
C ILE A 92 -3.42 1.18 -18.15
N GLY A 93 -3.38 1.97 -17.06
CA GLY A 93 -4.07 3.25 -16.98
C GLY A 93 -3.62 4.22 -18.08
N LEU A 94 -2.31 4.33 -18.35
CA LEU A 94 -1.77 5.21 -19.39
C LEU A 94 -2.18 4.78 -20.81
N MET A 95 -2.40 3.48 -21.04
CA MET A 95 -2.84 2.98 -22.35
C MET A 95 -4.32 3.24 -22.64
N VAL A 96 -5.17 3.32 -21.60
CA VAL A 96 -6.64 3.38 -21.76
C VAL A 96 -7.23 4.73 -21.35
N ALA A 97 -6.53 5.51 -20.51
CA ALA A 97 -7.09 6.74 -19.95
C ALA A 97 -7.10 7.90 -20.94
N SER A 98 -8.21 8.62 -20.97
CA SER A 98 -8.32 9.92 -21.66
C SER A 98 -7.52 11.03 -20.98
N ASN A 99 -7.18 10.88 -19.69
CA ASN A 99 -6.34 11.80 -18.93
C ASN A 99 -5.11 11.05 -18.38
N PRO A 100 -3.99 11.04 -19.12
CA PRO A 100 -2.77 10.34 -18.72
C PRO A 100 -2.12 10.97 -17.49
N THR A 101 -2.15 12.30 -17.36
CA THR A 101 -1.58 13.02 -16.22
C THR A 101 -2.23 12.61 -14.90
N GLY A 102 -3.55 12.47 -14.88
CA GLY A 102 -4.27 11.99 -13.70
C GLY A 102 -3.85 10.58 -13.26
N GLN A 103 -3.43 9.72 -14.20
CA GLN A 103 -2.91 8.39 -13.86
C GLN A 103 -1.59 8.49 -13.11
N VAL A 104 -0.70 9.38 -13.56
CA VAL A 104 0.58 9.66 -12.91
C VAL A 104 0.38 10.21 -11.51
N TYR A 105 -0.55 11.16 -11.32
CA TYR A 105 -0.85 11.71 -9.99
C TYR A 105 -1.37 10.65 -9.03
N ASN A 106 -2.28 9.79 -9.47
CA ASN A 106 -2.79 8.69 -8.64
C ASN A 106 -1.65 7.72 -8.28
N PHE A 107 -0.73 7.44 -9.20
CA PHE A 107 0.42 6.58 -8.92
C PHE A 107 1.41 7.20 -7.92
N ILE A 108 1.69 8.51 -8.02
CA ILE A 108 2.55 9.22 -7.06
C ILE A 108 1.89 9.24 -5.67
N ALA A 109 0.59 9.52 -5.62
CA ALA A 109 -0.19 9.52 -4.38
C ALA A 109 -0.18 8.14 -3.70
N PHE A 110 -0.41 7.09 -4.48
CA PHE A 110 -0.37 5.71 -4.03
C PHE A 110 1.04 5.31 -3.55
N SER A 111 2.07 5.61 -4.35
CA SER A 111 3.45 5.24 -4.04
C SER A 111 3.95 5.93 -2.77
N SER A 112 3.68 7.23 -2.61
CA SER A 112 4.02 7.98 -1.39
C SER A 112 3.32 7.41 -0.16
N MET A 113 2.04 7.05 -0.28
CA MET A 113 1.30 6.37 0.78
C MET A 113 1.94 5.02 1.16
N LEU A 114 2.30 4.18 0.18
CA LEU A 114 2.96 2.91 0.44
C LEU A 114 4.32 3.09 1.13
N ILE A 115 5.11 4.09 0.72
CA ILE A 115 6.37 4.44 1.38
C ILE A 115 6.10 4.78 2.86
N GLY A 116 5.08 5.61 3.13
CA GLY A 116 4.68 5.96 4.50
C GLY A 116 4.28 4.74 5.34
N VAL A 117 3.52 3.81 4.76
CA VAL A 117 3.14 2.54 5.41
C VAL A 117 4.37 1.69 5.74
N VAL A 118 5.29 1.53 4.79
CA VAL A 118 6.51 0.71 4.97
C VAL A 118 7.43 1.31 6.03
N LEU A 119 7.65 2.62 5.99
CA LEU A 119 8.48 3.33 6.97
C LEU A 119 7.87 3.24 8.37
N ALA A 120 6.57 3.49 8.51
CA ALA A 120 5.88 3.41 9.79
C ALA A 120 5.94 2.00 10.38
N ASN A 121 5.73 0.96 9.56
CA ASN A 121 5.85 -0.42 10.01
C ASN A 121 7.28 -0.79 10.40
N LYS A 122 8.30 -0.34 9.65
CA LYS A 122 9.71 -0.58 10.00
C LYS A 122 10.10 0.07 11.32
N ILE A 123 9.59 1.27 11.60
CA ILE A 123 9.82 1.96 12.88
C ILE A 123 9.07 1.23 14.00
N TYR A 124 7.81 0.87 13.77
CA TYR A 124 6.98 0.21 14.77
C TYR A 124 7.46 -1.21 15.12
N SER A 125 8.01 -1.95 14.16
CA SER A 125 8.55 -3.30 14.39
C SER A 125 9.75 -3.33 15.34
N ARG A 126 10.44 -2.20 15.52
CA ARG A 126 11.51 -2.05 16.52
C ARG A 126 10.99 -1.87 17.96
N SER A 127 9.68 -1.69 18.14
CA SER A 127 9.07 -1.55 19.46
C SER A 127 8.79 -2.90 20.11
N ARG A 128 9.08 -3.03 21.41
CA ARG A 128 8.78 -4.24 22.21
C ARG A 128 7.28 -4.54 22.38
N ARG A 129 6.39 -3.62 21.98
CA ARG A 129 4.93 -3.73 22.10
C ARG A 129 4.24 -3.86 20.73
N PHE A 130 4.70 -4.79 19.91
CA PHE A 130 4.10 -5.04 18.60
C PHE A 130 2.68 -5.62 18.74
N SER A 131 1.69 -4.93 18.18
CA SER A 131 0.29 -5.34 18.10
C SER A 131 -0.24 -5.06 16.70
N LEU A 132 -1.14 -5.92 16.20
CA LEU A 132 -1.79 -5.72 14.90
C LEU A 132 -2.48 -4.35 14.84
N ARG A 133 -3.26 -4.00 15.87
CA ARG A 133 -3.94 -2.70 15.97
C ARG A 133 -2.95 -1.53 15.95
N GLY A 134 -1.80 -1.69 16.59
CA GLY A 134 -0.73 -0.70 16.58
C GLY A 134 -0.11 -0.55 15.19
N SER A 135 0.12 -1.66 14.47
CA SER A 135 0.62 -1.63 13.09
C SER A 135 -0.36 -0.99 12.11
N VAL A 136 -1.67 -1.26 12.22
CA VAL A 136 -2.69 -0.58 11.40
C VAL A 136 -2.67 0.92 11.67
N LEU A 137 -2.65 1.32 12.94
CA LEU A 137 -2.68 2.73 13.33
C LEU A 137 -1.42 3.47 12.85
N THR A 138 -0.22 2.94 13.12
CA THR A 138 1.04 3.56 12.70
C THR A 138 1.16 3.61 11.19
N SER A 139 0.78 2.54 10.48
CA SER A 139 0.74 2.52 9.01
C SER A 139 -0.20 3.56 8.44
N THR A 140 -1.39 3.70 9.04
CA THR A 140 -2.39 4.68 8.57
C THR A 140 -1.88 6.09 8.77
N ILE A 141 -1.34 6.40 9.96
CA ILE A 141 -0.74 7.72 10.24
C ILE A 141 0.43 8.00 9.30
N GLY A 142 1.38 7.06 9.17
CA GLY A 142 2.53 7.21 8.28
C GLY A 142 2.13 7.37 6.82
N GLY A 143 1.17 6.58 6.35
CA GLY A 143 0.62 6.68 5.00
C GLY A 143 -0.05 8.02 4.73
N ILE A 144 -0.87 8.52 5.67
CA ILE A 144 -1.49 9.86 5.58
C ILE A 144 -0.40 10.93 5.52
N LEU A 145 0.54 10.93 6.46
CA LEU A 145 1.57 11.96 6.55
C LEU A 145 2.40 12.06 5.28
N VAL A 146 2.92 10.92 4.80
CA VAL A 146 3.78 10.92 3.59
C VAL A 146 2.96 11.25 2.34
N ARG A 147 1.73 10.73 2.20
CA ARG A 147 0.86 11.06 1.06
C ARG A 147 0.55 12.55 1.01
N VAL A 148 0.15 13.15 2.14
CA VAL A 148 -0.16 14.58 2.23
C VAL A 148 1.10 15.43 1.98
N ALA A 149 2.23 15.06 2.59
CA ALA A 149 3.49 15.78 2.43
C ALA A 149 4.00 15.79 0.98
N VAL A 150 3.71 14.75 0.19
CA VAL A 150 4.07 14.71 -1.24
C VAL A 150 3.01 15.38 -2.11
N MET A 151 1.74 15.02 -1.92
CA MET A 151 0.68 15.43 -2.85
C MET A 151 0.29 16.90 -2.71
N VAL A 152 0.35 17.48 -1.52
CA VAL A 152 -0.01 18.90 -1.35
C VAL A 152 0.99 19.81 -2.07
N PRO A 153 2.31 19.75 -1.84
CA PRO A 153 3.27 20.58 -2.57
C PRO A 153 3.25 20.31 -4.08
N LEU A 154 3.16 19.04 -4.48
CA LEU A 154 3.09 18.68 -5.90
C LEU A 154 1.90 19.34 -6.58
N MET A 155 0.71 19.25 -6.00
CA MET A 155 -0.49 19.86 -6.59
C MET A 155 -0.45 21.39 -6.53
N LEU A 156 0.16 22.01 -5.51
CA LEU A 156 0.31 23.47 -5.47
C LEU A 156 1.19 24.00 -6.61
N VAL A 157 2.18 23.23 -7.05
CA VAL A 157 3.02 23.57 -8.20
C VAL A 157 2.30 23.31 -9.53
N LEU A 158 1.53 22.23 -9.61
CA LEU A 158 0.93 21.79 -10.87
C LEU A 158 -0.43 22.43 -11.18
N LEU A 159 -1.26 22.73 -10.18
CA LEU A 159 -2.60 23.33 -10.36
C LEU A 159 -2.60 24.66 -11.13
N PRO A 160 -1.63 25.58 -10.95
CA PRO A 160 -1.52 26.82 -11.72
C PRO A 160 -1.13 26.62 -13.19
N LEU A 161 -0.55 25.47 -13.55
CA LEU A 161 -0.12 25.21 -14.93
C LEU A 161 -1.33 24.99 -15.85
N PRO A 162 -1.17 25.22 -17.16
CA PRO A 162 -2.22 24.92 -18.13
C PRO A 162 -2.50 23.40 -18.19
N PRO A 163 -3.70 23.00 -18.65
CA PRO A 163 -3.97 21.61 -19.02
C PRO A 163 -2.92 21.10 -20.03
N PRO A 164 -2.48 19.83 -19.94
CA PRO A 164 -3.05 18.74 -19.16
C PRO A 164 -2.44 18.55 -17.75
N LEU A 165 -1.52 19.41 -17.34
CA LEU A 165 -0.82 19.30 -16.04
C LEU A 165 -1.65 19.89 -14.90
N GLY A 166 -2.27 21.05 -15.13
CA GLY A 166 -3.08 21.76 -14.14
C GLY A 166 -4.41 22.23 -14.70
N PHE A 167 -4.96 23.26 -14.06
CA PHE A 167 -6.23 23.87 -14.42
C PHE A 167 -6.13 25.38 -14.66
N ASN A 168 -4.91 25.91 -14.87
CA ASN A 168 -4.63 27.33 -15.05
C ASN A 168 -5.18 28.19 -13.90
N LEU A 169 -5.08 27.69 -12.67
CA LEU A 169 -5.68 28.36 -11.50
C LEU A 169 -4.80 29.50 -10.99
N PRO A 170 -5.38 30.69 -10.72
CA PRO A 170 -4.65 31.83 -10.17
C PRO A 170 -4.43 31.67 -8.64
N LEU A 171 -3.76 30.59 -8.21
CA LEU A 171 -3.57 30.27 -6.78
C LEU A 171 -2.75 31.35 -6.06
N TRP A 172 -1.72 31.89 -6.71
CA TRP A 172 -0.79 32.85 -6.08
C TRP A 172 -1.37 34.26 -5.93
N SER A 173 -2.32 34.63 -6.79
CA SER A 173 -3.00 35.93 -6.73
C SER A 173 -4.33 35.87 -5.97
N ASN A 174 -4.83 34.67 -5.63
CA ASN A 174 -6.07 34.49 -4.88
C ASN A 174 -5.85 33.65 -3.59
N PRO A 175 -5.65 34.30 -2.43
CA PRO A 175 -5.35 33.61 -1.17
C PRO A 175 -6.52 32.77 -0.64
N VAL A 176 -7.76 33.12 -0.98
CA VAL A 176 -8.94 32.33 -0.60
C VAL A 176 -8.93 31.01 -1.37
N LEU A 177 -8.71 31.07 -2.68
CA LEU A 177 -8.61 29.89 -3.54
C LEU A 177 -7.47 28.96 -3.08
N LEU A 178 -6.29 29.52 -2.80
CA LEU A 178 -5.15 28.77 -2.28
C LEU A 178 -5.51 28.00 -0.99
N ARG A 179 -6.11 28.69 -0.01
CA ARG A 179 -6.52 28.06 1.27
C ARG A 179 -7.54 26.95 1.05
N SER A 180 -8.55 27.18 0.22
CA SER A 180 -9.57 26.17 -0.11
C SER A 180 -8.97 24.92 -0.74
N TRP A 181 -8.03 25.09 -1.68
CA TRP A 181 -7.34 23.96 -2.32
C TRP A 181 -6.44 23.21 -1.36
N VAL A 182 -5.67 23.89 -0.50
CA VAL A 182 -4.83 23.24 0.51
C VAL A 182 -5.68 22.38 1.44
N VAL A 183 -6.79 22.94 1.97
CA VAL A 183 -7.71 22.20 2.85
C VAL A 183 -8.31 21.00 2.11
N ALA A 184 -8.80 21.18 0.88
CA ALA A 184 -9.38 20.10 0.10
C ALA A 184 -8.36 18.98 -0.18
N LEU A 185 -7.12 19.33 -0.56
CA LEU A 185 -6.05 18.38 -0.85
C LEU A 185 -5.61 17.59 0.40
N VAL A 186 -5.48 18.27 1.55
CA VAL A 186 -5.14 17.62 2.82
C VAL A 186 -6.24 16.64 3.22
N LEU A 187 -7.50 17.07 3.20
CA LEU A 187 -8.64 16.23 3.57
C LEU A 187 -8.80 15.04 2.61
N PHE A 188 -8.72 15.29 1.30
CA PHE A 188 -8.82 14.24 0.29
C PHE A 188 -7.73 13.19 0.45
N ASN A 189 -6.45 13.58 0.51
CA ASN A 189 -5.35 12.63 0.61
C ASN A 189 -5.36 11.89 1.95
N SER A 190 -5.73 12.56 3.04
CA SER A 190 -5.90 11.92 4.34
C SER A 190 -7.01 10.88 4.30
N LEU A 191 -8.16 11.23 3.71
CA LEU A 191 -9.32 10.34 3.61
C LEU A 191 -8.99 9.10 2.77
N VAL A 192 -8.34 9.27 1.62
CA VAL A 192 -7.95 8.14 0.76
C VAL A 192 -7.05 7.15 1.48
N ALA A 193 -6.03 7.64 2.19
CA ALA A 193 -5.18 6.78 3.00
C ALA A 193 -5.93 6.16 4.19
N ALA A 194 -6.81 6.93 4.84
CA ALA A 194 -7.56 6.51 6.02
C ALA A 194 -8.56 5.38 5.76
N TYR A 195 -9.12 5.25 4.56
CA TYR A 195 -9.92 4.05 4.23
C TYR A 195 -9.08 2.95 3.59
N THR A 196 -8.12 3.29 2.71
CA THR A 196 -7.39 2.28 1.93
C THR A 196 -6.56 1.36 2.83
N ILE A 197 -5.83 1.94 3.79
CA ILE A 197 -4.91 1.18 4.63
C ILE A 197 -5.68 0.25 5.59
N PRO A 198 -6.65 0.73 6.41
CA PRO A 198 -7.39 -0.15 7.30
C PRO A 198 -8.20 -1.23 6.56
N LEU A 199 -8.83 -0.89 5.43
CA LEU A 199 -9.55 -1.90 4.64
C LEU A 199 -8.61 -2.99 4.12
N SER A 200 -7.41 -2.62 3.68
CA SER A 200 -6.41 -3.60 3.25
C SER A 200 -6.00 -4.54 4.40
N TYR A 201 -5.80 -4.02 5.61
CA TYR A 201 -5.52 -4.82 6.80
C TYR A 201 -6.68 -5.72 7.23
N LEU A 202 -7.93 -5.23 7.13
CA LEU A 202 -9.12 -6.03 7.45
C LEU A 202 -9.25 -7.22 6.50
N ILE A 203 -9.00 -7.01 5.20
CA ILE A 203 -9.01 -8.07 4.19
C ILE A 203 -7.84 -9.02 4.42
N GLU A 204 -6.65 -8.52 4.72
CA GLU A 204 -5.48 -9.34 5.07
C GLU A 204 -5.80 -10.26 6.25
N GLU A 205 -6.35 -9.73 7.34
CA GLU A 205 -6.71 -10.49 8.53
C GLU A 205 -7.77 -11.56 8.21
N ALA A 206 -8.80 -11.21 7.43
CA ALA A 206 -9.83 -12.15 7.00
C ALA A 206 -9.26 -13.28 6.13
N LEU A 207 -8.35 -12.96 5.21
CA LEU A 207 -7.68 -13.94 4.36
C LEU A 207 -6.77 -14.86 5.18
N VAL A 208 -5.96 -14.28 6.07
CA VAL A 208 -5.07 -15.06 6.93
C VAL A 208 -5.87 -16.03 7.78
N LYS A 209 -6.96 -15.59 8.43
CA LYS A 209 -7.83 -16.46 9.25
C LYS A 209 -8.50 -17.60 8.47
N ARG A 210 -8.88 -17.36 7.21
CA ARG A 210 -9.57 -18.37 6.38
C ARG A 210 -8.62 -19.33 5.67
N LEU A 211 -7.39 -18.89 5.39
CA LEU A 211 -6.38 -19.69 4.68
C LEU A 211 -5.41 -20.41 5.63
N THR A 212 -5.36 -20.03 6.91
CA THR A 212 -4.55 -20.71 7.94
C THR A 212 -4.92 -22.16 8.25
N PRO A 213 -6.18 -22.63 8.17
CA PRO A 213 -6.45 -24.06 8.33
C PRO A 213 -5.86 -24.92 7.20
N LEU A 214 -5.53 -24.31 6.04
CA LEU A 214 -4.99 -25.00 4.86
C LEU A 214 -3.50 -24.74 4.61
N THR A 215 -2.90 -23.75 5.26
CA THR A 215 -1.49 -23.42 5.09
C THR A 215 -0.84 -23.19 6.43
N TRP A 216 0.20 -23.97 6.73
CA TRP A 216 1.13 -23.88 7.87
C TRP A 216 1.96 -22.56 7.88
N ILE A 217 1.38 -21.49 7.37
CA ILE A 217 2.06 -20.27 6.95
C ILE A 217 1.54 -19.11 7.81
N ARG A 218 2.13 -18.97 9.00
CA ARG A 218 2.20 -17.67 9.69
C ARG A 218 3.26 -16.81 8.98
N LEU A 219 2.95 -16.05 7.92
CA LEU A 219 4.02 -15.34 7.15
C LEU A 219 4.00 -13.81 7.03
N PRO A 220 2.94 -13.03 7.29
CA PRO A 220 3.09 -11.57 7.22
C PRO A 220 3.62 -10.96 8.52
N LEU A 221 3.01 -11.28 9.67
CA LEU A 221 3.34 -10.67 10.97
C LEU A 221 4.72 -11.08 11.51
N LEU A 222 5.19 -12.30 11.20
CA LEU A 222 6.53 -12.76 11.57
C LEU A 222 7.63 -12.14 10.71
N ARG A 223 7.34 -11.65 9.49
CA ARG A 223 8.35 -11.03 8.61
C ARG A 223 8.76 -9.64 9.08
N LEU A 224 7.83 -8.84 9.61
CA LEU A 224 8.17 -7.57 10.26
C LEU A 224 8.96 -7.80 11.55
N GLN A 225 8.74 -8.92 12.26
CA GLN A 225 9.55 -9.32 13.42
C GLN A 225 10.97 -9.78 13.03
N ALA A 226 11.13 -10.49 11.92
CA ALA A 226 12.44 -11.01 11.48
C ALA A 226 13.39 -9.93 10.93
N VAL A 227 12.85 -8.88 10.30
CA VAL A 227 13.67 -7.75 9.80
C VAL A 227 14.21 -6.89 10.95
N GLY A 228 13.45 -6.71 12.04
CA GLY A 228 13.94 -5.99 13.23
C GLY A 228 14.99 -6.78 14.04
N SER A 229 14.86 -8.11 14.09
CA SER A 229 15.76 -8.97 14.89
C SER A 229 17.16 -9.17 14.28
N LYS A 230 17.38 -8.87 13.00
CA LYS A 230 18.69 -9.02 12.35
C LYS A 230 19.62 -7.82 12.59
N GLU A 231 19.07 -6.62 12.78
CA GLU A 231 19.87 -5.40 13.05
C GLU A 231 20.36 -5.33 14.51
N ASP A 232 19.73 -6.05 15.46
CA ASP A 232 20.16 -6.08 16.87
C ASP A 232 21.29 -7.10 17.17
N ARG A 233 21.86 -7.74 16.13
CA ARG A 233 22.89 -8.79 16.26
C ARG A 233 24.15 -8.57 15.43
N GLU A 234 24.33 -7.36 14.90
CA GLU A 234 25.61 -6.84 14.37
C GLU A 234 26.07 -5.67 15.24
#